data_AF-A0A2E0QRN6-F1
#
_entry.id   AF-A0A2E0QRN6-F1
#
_cell.length_a   1.000
_cell.length_b   1.000
_cell.length_c   1.000
_cell.angle_alpha   90.00
_cell.angle_beta   90.00
_cell.angle_gamma   90.00
#
_symmetry.space_group_name_H-M   'P 1'
#
loop_
_entity.id
_entity.type
_entity.pdbx_description
1 polymer ?
#
loop_
_entity_poly.entity_id
_entity_poly.type
_entity_poly.pdbx_seq_one_letter_code
_entity_poly.pdbx_strand_id
1 'polypeptide(L)'
;MKNQRSDSQWRLEGWDTFSREPYPIRGSWSSEAEAMEAALRELETIEKMQPTETSGGQSGIQDHVYVVAPTGEKVRVWPGG
;
A
#
# COMPACT_ATOMS: atom_id res chain seq x y z
N MET A 1 5.78 5.08 28.44
CA MET A 1 6.84 5.00 27.42
C MET A 1 6.21 4.46 26.14
N LYS A 2 5.97 5.30 25.12
CA LYS A 2 5.54 4.81 23.80
C LYS A 2 6.83 4.54 23.02
N ASN A 3 7.16 3.28 22.79
CA ASN A 3 8.23 2.88 21.88
C ASN A 3 7.85 3.35 20.47
N GLN A 4 8.19 4.60 20.15
CA GLN A 4 8.23 5.05 18.77
C GLN A 4 9.46 4.38 18.16
N ARG A 5 9.24 3.29 17.41
CA ARG A 5 10.25 2.81 16.49
C ARG A 5 10.50 3.96 15.52
N SER A 6 11.56 4.72 15.77
CA SER A 6 12.16 5.66 14.82
C SER A 6 12.78 4.84 13.70
N ASP A 7 11.95 4.11 12.95
CA ASP A 7 12.35 3.72 11.63
C ASP A 7 12.26 4.99 10.81
N SER A 8 13.41 5.66 10.63
CA SER A 8 13.58 6.83 9.78
C SER A 8 13.28 6.54 8.30
N GLN A 9 12.58 5.44 8.00
CA GLN A 9 12.34 4.89 6.70
C GLN A 9 10.84 4.83 6.44
N TRP A 10 10.48 5.22 5.23
CA TRP A 10 9.15 5.06 4.69
C TRP A 10 8.88 3.59 4.42
N ARG A 11 7.63 3.18 4.56
CA ARG A 11 7.19 1.79 4.32
C ARG A 11 5.90 1.75 3.54
N LEU A 12 5.56 0.56 3.07
CA LEU A 12 4.30 0.29 2.40
C LEU A 12 3.46 -0.68 3.23
N GLU A 13 2.17 -0.44 3.27
CA GLU A 13 1.18 -1.32 3.87
C GLU A 13 0.06 -1.53 2.86
N GLY A 14 -0.24 -2.79 2.56
CA GLY A 14 -1.40 -3.16 1.80
C GLY A 14 -2.61 -3.31 2.71
N TRP A 15 -3.79 -3.11 2.17
CA TRP A 15 -5.06 -3.34 2.85
C TRP A 15 -5.93 -4.20 1.98
N ASP A 16 -6.16 -5.42 2.44
CA ASP A 16 -7.08 -6.36 1.82
C ASP A 16 -8.49 -5.96 2.25
N THR A 17 -9.30 -5.54 1.29
CA THR A 17 -10.67 -5.08 1.58
C THR A 17 -11.61 -6.25 1.92
N PHE A 18 -11.28 -7.46 1.49
CA PHE A 18 -12.04 -8.67 1.80
C PHE A 18 -11.83 -9.12 3.25
N SER A 19 -10.56 -9.31 3.65
CA SER A 19 -10.24 -9.70 5.02
C SER A 19 -10.34 -8.54 6.01
N ARG A 20 -10.32 -7.29 5.52
CA ARG A 20 -10.28 -6.05 6.33
C ARG A 20 -9.04 -6.00 7.22
N GLU A 21 -7.95 -6.56 6.74
CA GLU A 21 -6.68 -6.64 7.46
C GLU A 21 -5.57 -5.91 6.69
N PRO A 22 -4.69 -5.20 7.42
CA PRO A 22 -3.47 -4.68 6.83
C PRO A 22 -2.45 -5.80 6.65
N TYR A 23 -1.70 -5.77 5.55
CA TYR A 23 -0.56 -6.65 5.32
C TYR A 23 0.70 -5.84 5.01
N PRO A 24 1.88 -6.26 5.52
CA PRO A 24 3.11 -5.54 5.23
C PRO A 24 3.56 -5.80 3.79
N ILE A 25 3.79 -4.73 3.04
CA ILE A 25 4.50 -4.82 1.75
C ILE A 25 5.99 -4.69 2.04
N ARG A 26 6.79 -5.64 1.54
CA ARG A 26 8.22 -5.68 1.83
C ARG A 26 8.95 -4.51 1.17
N GLY A 27 9.69 -3.76 1.97
CA GLY A 27 10.54 -2.69 1.49
C GLY A 27 10.68 -1.58 2.53
N SER A 28 11.70 -0.75 2.32
CA SER A 28 11.94 0.44 3.13
C SER A 28 12.57 1.49 2.23
N TRP A 29 12.05 2.71 2.26
CA TRP A 29 12.47 3.79 1.38
C TRP A 29 13.00 4.97 2.18
N SER A 30 13.93 5.71 1.57
CA SER A 30 14.59 6.84 2.22
C SER A 30 13.78 8.12 2.12
N SER A 31 12.86 8.19 1.15
CA SER A 31 12.01 9.35 0.88
C SER A 31 10.56 8.96 0.57
N GLU A 32 9.67 9.94 0.71
CA GLU A 32 8.26 9.84 0.33
C GLU A 32 8.09 9.53 -1.16
N ALA A 33 8.87 10.21 -2.02
CA ALA A 33 8.81 10.04 -3.47
C ALA A 33 9.15 8.60 -3.88
N GLU A 34 10.22 8.02 -3.32
CA GLU A 34 10.59 6.62 -3.57
C GLU A 34 9.50 5.65 -3.08
N ALA A 35 8.92 5.91 -1.91
CA ALA A 35 7.83 5.08 -1.38
C ALA A 35 6.57 5.19 -2.24
N MET A 36 6.25 6.38 -2.74
CA MET A 36 5.10 6.63 -3.62
C MET A 36 5.26 5.92 -4.96
N GLU A 37 6.44 5.99 -5.58
CA GLU A 37 6.71 5.24 -6.81
C GLU A 37 6.60 3.73 -6.59
N ALA A 38 7.12 3.22 -5.47
CA ALA A 38 6.99 1.81 -5.13
C ALA A 38 5.53 1.41 -4.87
N ALA A 39 4.75 2.26 -4.22
CA ALA A 39 3.33 2.03 -3.98
C ALA A 39 2.53 1.93 -5.28
N LEU A 40 2.82 2.80 -6.25
CA LEU A 40 2.18 2.78 -7.57
C LEU A 40 2.51 1.51 -8.34
N ARG A 41 3.76 1.05 -8.29
CA ARG A 41 4.17 -0.23 -8.91
C ARG A 41 3.51 -1.44 -8.23
N GLU A 42 3.36 -1.39 -6.91
CA GLU A 42 2.69 -2.45 -6.17
C GLU A 42 1.20 -2.50 -6.52
N LEU A 43 0.53 -1.35 -6.61
CA LEU A 43 -0.86 -1.27 -7.08
C LEU A 43 -1.02 -1.90 -8.47
N GLU A 44 -0.15 -1.57 -9.41
CA GLU A 44 -0.18 -2.18 -10.76
C GLU A 44 0.04 -3.70 -10.71
N THR A 45 0.90 -4.17 -9.80
CA THR A 45 1.17 -5.60 -9.62
C THR A 45 -0.04 -6.33 -9.05
N ILE A 46 -0.68 -5.75 -8.03
CA ILE A 46 -1.92 -6.26 -7.44
C ILE A 46 -3.02 -6.30 -8.50
N GLU A 47 -3.21 -5.22 -9.26
CA GLU A 47 -4.21 -5.14 -10.33
C GLU A 47 -4.00 -6.25 -11.39
N LYS A 48 -2.75 -6.53 -11.78
CA LYS A 48 -2.43 -7.61 -12.72
C LYS A 48 -2.67 -9.02 -12.16
N MET A 49 -2.55 -9.18 -10.84
CA MET A 49 -2.75 -10.48 -10.18
C MET A 49 -4.23 -10.79 -9.91
N GLN A 50 -5.10 -9.78 -9.89
CA GLN A 50 -6.52 -10.00 -9.67
C GLN A 50 -7.17 -10.68 -10.90
N PRO A 51 -7.93 -11.78 -10.72
CA PRO A 51 -8.54 -12.50 -11.83
C PRO A 51 -9.60 -11.61 -12.52
N THR A 52 -9.43 -11.39 -13.81
CA THR A 52 -10.31 -10.55 -14.65
C THR A 52 -11.74 -11.10 -14.78
N GLU A 53 -11.97 -12.39 -14.50
CA GLU A 53 -13.25 -13.07 -14.73
C GLU A 53 -14.17 -13.20 -13.50
N THR A 54 -13.66 -12.99 -12.28
CA THR A 54 -14.48 -13.11 -11.04
C THR A 54 -14.52 -11.82 -10.22
N SER A 55 -13.72 -10.84 -10.59
CA SER A 55 -13.75 -9.50 -10.02
C SER A 55 -14.77 -8.70 -10.81
N GLY A 56 -16.04 -8.77 -10.42
CA GLY A 56 -17.14 -8.09 -11.11
C GLY A 56 -16.73 -6.67 -11.51
N GLY A 57 -16.64 -6.42 -12.81
CA GLY A 57 -16.23 -5.13 -13.36
C GLY A 57 -16.89 -3.99 -12.57
N GLN A 58 -16.06 -3.10 -12.01
CA GLN A 58 -16.48 -1.95 -11.20
C GLN A 58 -17.22 -2.22 -9.86
N SER A 59 -17.20 -3.43 -9.27
CA SER A 59 -17.77 -3.64 -7.92
C SER A 59 -17.16 -4.82 -7.13
N GLY A 60 -15.91 -4.65 -6.68
CA GLY A 60 -15.26 -5.43 -5.61
C GLY A 60 -14.13 -6.33 -6.14
N ILE A 61 -12.88 -6.27 -5.67
CA ILE A 61 -12.22 -5.58 -4.56
C ILE A 61 -10.92 -4.99 -5.14
N GLN A 62 -10.68 -3.70 -4.91
CA GLN A 62 -9.41 -3.06 -5.20
C GLN A 62 -8.68 -2.95 -3.86
N ASP A 63 -7.71 -3.81 -3.58
CA ASP A 63 -6.84 -3.64 -2.41
C ASP A 63 -6.24 -2.23 -2.42
N HIS A 64 -6.06 -1.66 -1.24
CA HIS A 64 -5.43 -0.34 -1.11
C HIS A 64 -3.96 -0.50 -0.77
N VAL A 65 -3.13 0.42 -1.26
CA VAL A 65 -1.74 0.55 -0.82
C VAL A 65 -1.59 1.88 -0.10
N TYR A 66 -0.91 1.85 1.03
CA TYR A 66 -0.60 3.01 1.86
C TYR A 66 0.90 3.22 1.93
N VAL A 67 1.31 4.47 1.78
CA VAL A 67 2.64 4.93 2.16
C VAL A 67 2.61 5.29 3.64
N VAL A 68 3.47 4.67 4.43
CA VAL A 68 3.61 4.88 5.86
C VAL A 68 4.86 5.71 6.11
N ALA A 69 4.67 6.93 6.64
CA ALA A 69 5.74 7.82 7.02
C ALA A 69 6.51 7.30 8.24
N PRO A 70 7.78 7.73 8.44
CA PRO A 70 8.53 7.46 9.67
C PRO A 70 7.81 7.88 10.96
N THR A 71 6.95 8.90 10.87
CA THR A 71 6.12 9.40 11.97
C THR A 71 4.93 8.47 12.30
N GLY A 72 4.65 7.48 11.43
CA GLY A 72 3.50 6.59 11.51
C GLY A 72 2.26 7.09 10.77
N GLU A 73 2.32 8.28 10.15
CA GLU A 73 1.23 8.77 9.29
C GLU A 73 1.08 7.91 8.04
N LYS A 74 -0.16 7.69 7.59
CA LYS A 74 -0.47 6.84 6.44
C LYS A 74 -1.19 7.63 5.37
N VAL A 75 -0.68 7.58 4.15
CA VAL A 75 -1.29 8.19 2.97
C VAL A 75 -1.71 7.09 2.02
N ARG A 76 -3.00 7.06 1.64
CA ARG A 76 -3.51 6.13 0.64
C ARG A 76 -3.04 6.55 -0.74
N VAL A 77 -2.54 5.59 -1.51
CA VAL A 77 -2.15 5.77 -2.91
C VAL A 77 -3.30 5.34 -3.83
N TRP A 78 -3.51 6.07 -4.91
CA TRP A 78 -4.57 5.83 -5.90
C TRP A 78 -3.96 5.51 -7.27
N PRO A 79 -4.50 4.54 -8.01
CA PRO A 79 -4.10 4.30 -9.39
C PRO A 79 -4.59 5.47 -10.27
N GLY A 80 -3.69 6.15 -10.98
CA GLY A 80 -4.03 7.18 -11.97
C GLY A 80 -3.74 8.63 -11.58
N GLY A 81 -2.56 8.91 -11.00
CA GLY A 81 -2.05 10.28 -10.88
C GLY A 81 -1.95 11.01 -12.22
#